data_AF-A0A969FR26-F1
#
_entry.id   AF-A0A969FR26-F1
#
_cell.length_a   1.000
_cell.length_b   1.000
_cell.length_c   1.000
_cell.angle_alpha   90.00
_cell.angle_beta   90.00
_cell.angle_gamma   90.00
#
_symmetry.space_group_name_H-M   'P 1'
#
loop_
_entity.id
_entity.type
_entity.pdbx_description
1 polymer ?
#
loop_
_entity_poly.entity_id
_entity_poly.type
_entity_poly.pdbx_seq_one_letter_code
_entity_poly.pdbx_strand_id
1 'polypeptide(L)'
;MQWFERDRLEDHGSQGVMAGRLGARVLELDGRPWETFPKVTSAAAGCQYFEPTGHSLCEPFLSYWRTNGGLERFGYPITEPTDETIENWSGTVQYFERRRMEHHPENQPPYHILLGLLGNRVWHGE
;
A
#
# COMPACT_ATOMS: atom_id res chain seq x y z
N MET A 1 -2.98 -19.40 -11.31
CA MET A 1 -2.66 -18.59 -10.12
C MET A 1 -1.24 -18.91 -9.71
N GLN A 2 -0.30 -17.96 -9.86
CA GLN A 2 1.09 -18.15 -9.44
C GLN A 2 1.42 -17.12 -8.37
N TRP A 3 1.98 -17.57 -7.26
CA TRP A 3 2.35 -16.73 -6.12
C TRP A 3 3.79 -16.26 -6.24
N PHE A 4 4.04 -14.99 -5.97
CA PHE A 4 5.36 -14.45 -5.68
C PHE A 4 5.32 -13.80 -4.29
N GLU A 5 6.42 -13.85 -3.54
CA GLU A 5 6.52 -13.39 -2.14
C GLU A 5 6.05 -11.93 -1.89
N ARG A 6 5.95 -11.14 -2.96
CA ARG A 6 5.56 -9.72 -2.95
C ARG A 6 4.36 -9.39 -3.81
N ASP A 7 3.78 -10.35 -4.52
CA ASP A 7 2.67 -10.09 -5.42
C ASP A 7 1.70 -11.26 -5.61
N ARG A 8 0.43 -10.90 -5.81
CA ARG A 8 -0.64 -11.79 -6.25
C ARG A 8 -1.00 -11.41 -7.68
N LEU A 9 -0.48 -12.14 -8.64
CA LEU A 9 -0.84 -11.96 -10.05
C LEU A 9 -2.15 -12.68 -10.33
N GLU A 10 -3.23 -11.90 -10.50
CA GLU A 10 -4.50 -12.42 -11.01
C GLU A 10 -4.54 -12.25 -12.53
N ASP A 11 -4.81 -13.34 -13.24
CA ASP A 11 -5.06 -13.31 -14.68
C ASP A 11 -6.49 -12.81 -14.94
N HIS A 12 -6.60 -11.61 -15.51
CA HIS A 12 -7.87 -10.98 -15.90
C HIS A 12 -8.07 -11.00 -17.43
N GLY A 13 -7.57 -12.02 -18.12
CA GLY A 13 -7.84 -12.23 -19.55
C GLY A 13 -7.36 -11.06 -20.43
N SER A 14 -8.25 -10.44 -21.22
CA SER A 14 -7.89 -9.36 -22.17
C SER A 14 -7.44 -8.05 -21.52
N GLN A 15 -7.46 -7.95 -20.18
CA GLN A 15 -7.08 -6.76 -19.41
C GLN A 15 -5.65 -6.86 -18.83
N GLY A 16 -4.95 -7.98 -19.05
CA GLY A 16 -3.60 -8.21 -18.51
C GLY A 16 -3.59 -8.66 -17.05
N VAL A 17 -2.40 -8.86 -16.51
CA VAL A 17 -2.19 -9.35 -15.15
C VAL A 17 -2.30 -8.19 -14.15
N MET A 18 -3.27 -8.25 -13.24
CA MET A 18 -3.40 -7.26 -12.17
C MET A 18 -2.90 -7.83 -10.85
N ALA A 19 -2.10 -7.04 -10.13
CA ALA A 19 -1.83 -7.29 -8.72
C ALA A 19 -3.15 -7.20 -7.95
N GLY A 20 -3.58 -8.30 -7.32
CA GLY A 20 -4.77 -8.33 -6.47
C GLY A 20 -4.70 -7.29 -5.34
N ARG A 21 -5.84 -6.92 -4.75
CA ARG A 21 -5.94 -5.90 -3.68
C ARG A 21 -5.35 -6.37 -2.35
N LEU A 22 -4.08 -6.78 -2.34
CA LEU A 22 -3.40 -7.36 -1.16
C LEU A 22 -3.31 -6.37 0.00
N GLY A 23 -3.17 -5.07 -0.28
CA GLY A 23 -3.12 -4.05 0.76
C GLY A 23 -4.46 -3.84 1.45
N ALA A 24 -5.57 -3.90 0.72
CA ALA A 24 -6.91 -3.94 1.33
C ALA A 24 -7.14 -5.26 2.07
N ARG A 25 -6.76 -6.38 1.47
CA ARG A 25 -6.99 -7.72 2.02
C ARG A 25 -6.29 -7.94 3.36
N VAL A 26 -5.06 -7.45 3.53
CA VAL A 26 -4.35 -7.63 4.80
C VAL A 26 -5.05 -6.88 5.93
N LEU A 27 -5.58 -5.69 5.67
CA LEU A 27 -6.33 -4.91 6.63
C LEU A 27 -7.66 -5.59 7.00
N GLU A 28 -8.36 -6.17 6.01
CA GLU A 28 -9.56 -6.99 6.26
C GLU A 28 -9.28 -8.19 7.17
N LEU A 29 -8.19 -8.94 6.91
CA LEU A 29 -7.80 -10.09 7.73
C LEU A 29 -7.41 -9.68 9.15
N ASP A 30 -6.81 -8.50 9.31
CA ASP A 30 -6.48 -7.91 10.61
C ASP A 30 -7.72 -7.30 11.31
N GLY A 31 -8.94 -7.45 10.76
CA GLY A 31 -10.19 -6.95 11.33
C GLY A 31 -10.36 -5.42 11.23
N ARG A 32 -9.62 -4.78 10.33
CA ARG A 32 -9.55 -3.32 10.14
C ARG A 32 -10.01 -2.94 8.73
N PRO A 33 -11.30 -3.08 8.38
CA PRO A 33 -11.79 -2.74 7.05
C PRO A 33 -11.47 -1.28 6.70
N TRP A 34 -10.71 -1.07 5.63
CA TRP A 34 -10.15 0.25 5.29
C TRP A 34 -11.22 1.29 5.00
N GLU A 35 -12.41 0.88 4.58
CA GLU A 35 -13.56 1.74 4.31
C GLU A 35 -14.03 2.51 5.56
N THR A 36 -13.69 2.00 6.76
CA THR A 36 -14.03 2.61 8.05
C THR A 36 -12.98 3.61 8.53
N PHE A 37 -11.84 3.71 7.86
CA PHE A 37 -10.79 4.64 8.27
C PHE A 37 -11.20 6.09 8.03
N PRO A 38 -10.68 7.03 8.85
CA PRO A 38 -10.92 8.45 8.66
C PRO A 38 -10.44 8.89 7.27
N LYS A 39 -11.34 9.56 6.54
CA LYS A 39 -11.06 10.13 5.22
C LYS A 39 -10.79 11.62 5.35
N VAL A 40 -9.99 12.15 4.43
CA VAL A 40 -9.76 13.58 4.28
C VAL A 40 -10.57 14.11 3.10
N THR A 41 -10.89 15.41 3.13
CA THR A 41 -11.63 16.10 2.05
C THR A 41 -10.71 16.88 1.12
N SER A 42 -9.44 17.03 1.48
CA SER A 42 -8.41 17.72 0.70
C SER A 42 -7.02 17.25 1.13
N ALA A 43 -6.03 17.50 0.28
CA ALA A 43 -4.61 17.29 0.61
C ALA A 43 -3.94 18.58 1.07
N ALA A 44 -2.96 18.47 1.97
CA ALA A 44 -2.07 19.57 2.34
C ALA A 44 -1.17 19.99 1.15
N ALA A 45 -0.54 21.17 1.25
CA ALA A 45 0.40 21.63 0.23
C ALA A 45 1.54 20.62 0.04
N GLY A 46 1.84 20.26 -1.21
CA GLY A 46 2.85 19.25 -1.55
C GLY A 46 2.35 17.80 -1.52
N CYS A 47 1.12 17.55 -1.08
CA CYS A 47 0.47 16.25 -1.11
C CYS A 47 -0.52 16.14 -2.28
N GLN A 48 -0.87 14.91 -2.64
CA GLN A 48 -1.86 14.60 -3.66
C GLN A 48 -3.10 13.99 -3.01
N TYR A 49 -4.27 14.55 -3.31
CA TYR A 49 -5.55 14.00 -2.88
C TYR A 49 -6.10 13.00 -3.89
N PHE A 50 -6.71 11.91 -3.41
CA PHE A 50 -7.37 10.90 -4.23
C PHE A 50 -8.84 10.78 -3.84
N GLU A 51 -9.70 11.45 -4.61
CA GLU A 51 -11.15 11.42 -4.45
C GLU A 51 -11.75 10.00 -4.41
N PRO A 52 -11.30 9.01 -5.21
CA PRO A 52 -11.90 7.67 -5.21
C PRO A 52 -11.89 6.97 -3.85
N THR A 53 -10.90 7.24 -3.00
CA THR A 53 -10.77 6.61 -1.69
C THR A 53 -10.90 7.61 -0.54
N GLY A 54 -10.79 8.92 -0.81
CA GLY A 54 -10.84 9.96 0.19
C GLY A 54 -9.54 10.09 1.00
N HIS A 55 -8.41 9.69 0.45
CA HIS A 55 -7.11 9.70 1.12
C HIS A 55 -6.09 10.57 0.41
N SER A 56 -5.07 11.00 1.15
CA SER A 56 -3.96 11.78 0.63
C SER A 56 -2.65 11.00 0.59
N LEU A 57 -1.76 11.41 -0.31
CA LEU A 57 -0.41 10.88 -0.43
C LEU A 57 0.60 12.03 -0.40
N CYS A 58 1.50 11.98 0.57
CA CYS A 58 2.55 12.97 0.78
C CYS A 58 3.93 12.33 0.64
N GLU A 59 4.99 13.14 0.68
CA GLU A 59 6.35 12.61 0.81
C GLU A 59 6.53 11.90 2.17
N PRO A 60 7.40 10.86 2.24
CA PRO A 60 8.27 10.36 1.17
C PRO A 60 7.58 9.39 0.18
N PHE A 61 6.36 8.94 0.47
CA PHE A 61 5.69 7.92 -0.32
C PHE A 61 5.24 8.41 -1.70
N LEU A 62 4.92 9.71 -1.85
CA LEU A 62 4.48 10.30 -3.11
C LEU A 62 5.53 10.17 -4.22
N SER A 63 6.78 10.55 -3.96
CA SER A 63 7.86 10.41 -4.95
C SER A 63 8.10 8.95 -5.33
N TYR A 64 8.07 8.04 -4.35
CA TYR A 64 8.21 6.61 -4.63
C TYR A 64 7.07 6.08 -5.49
N TRP A 65 5.81 6.36 -5.13
CA TRP A 65 4.62 5.96 -5.87
C TRP A 65 4.69 6.43 -7.32
N ARG A 66 5.01 7.71 -7.56
CA ARG A 66 5.08 8.30 -8.91
C ARG A 66 6.14 7.66 -9.79
N THR A 67 7.30 7.34 -9.21
CA THR A 67 8.46 6.83 -9.97
C THR A 67 8.48 5.31 -10.13
N ASN A 68 7.62 4.58 -9.39
CA ASN A 68 7.65 3.12 -9.34
C ASN A 68 6.40 2.43 -9.90
N GLY A 69 5.64 3.10 -10.78
CA GLY A 69 4.48 2.55 -11.50
C GLY A 69 3.12 3.03 -11.01
N GLY A 70 3.08 3.88 -9.97
CA GLY A 70 1.89 4.60 -9.52
C GLY A 70 0.64 3.73 -9.37
N LEU A 71 -0.45 4.19 -9.99
CA LEU A 71 -1.77 3.60 -9.85
C LEU A 71 -1.82 2.13 -10.27
N GLU A 72 -1.16 1.76 -11.36
CA GLU A 72 -1.19 0.38 -11.89
C GLU A 72 -0.57 -0.61 -10.90
N ARG A 73 0.54 -0.21 -10.25
CA ARG A 73 1.28 -1.09 -9.34
C ARG A 73 0.74 -1.07 -7.90
N PHE A 74 0.38 0.10 -7.39
CA PHE A 74 0.06 0.28 -5.97
C PHE A 74 -1.45 0.42 -5.73
N GLY A 75 -2.18 0.96 -6.69
CA GLY A 75 -3.53 1.46 -6.47
C GLY A 75 -3.56 2.80 -5.73
N TYR A 76 -4.76 3.18 -5.33
CA TYR A 76 -5.00 4.37 -4.51
C TYR A 76 -4.55 4.15 -3.06
N PRO A 77 -4.13 5.21 -2.33
CA PRO A 77 -3.98 5.12 -0.88
C PRO A 77 -5.34 4.82 -0.25
N ILE A 78 -5.35 3.94 0.76
CA ILE A 78 -6.55 3.54 1.52
C ILE A 78 -6.41 3.84 3.02
N THR A 79 -5.31 4.46 3.42
CA THR A 79 -5.06 5.05 4.73
C THR A 79 -4.37 6.39 4.55
N GLU A 80 -4.38 7.23 5.58
CA GLU A 80 -3.30 8.21 5.78
C GLU A 80 -2.02 7.50 6.28
N PRO A 81 -0.85 8.15 6.25
CA PRO A 81 0.34 7.63 6.90
C PRO A 81 0.10 7.40 8.40
N THR A 82 0.51 6.24 8.91
CA THR A 82 0.31 5.85 10.30
C THR A 82 1.49 5.03 10.81
N ASP A 83 1.78 5.11 12.11
CA ASP A 83 2.81 4.30 12.72
C ASP A 83 2.27 2.92 13.07
N GLU A 84 2.96 1.87 12.63
CA GLU A 84 2.59 0.48 12.88
C GLU A 84 3.76 -0.28 13.50
N THR A 85 3.42 -1.31 14.28
CA THR A 85 4.37 -2.36 14.67
C THR A 85 4.06 -3.61 13.87
N ILE A 86 5.03 -4.02 13.04
CA ILE A 86 4.93 -5.21 12.19
C ILE A 86 6.05 -6.16 12.62
N GLU A 87 5.65 -7.25 13.27
CA GLU A 87 6.59 -8.23 13.85
C GLU A 87 7.57 -7.56 14.81
N ASN A 88 8.86 -7.49 14.45
CA ASN A 88 9.93 -6.90 15.24
C ASN A 88 10.34 -5.50 14.76
N TRP A 89 9.64 -4.92 13.79
CA TRP A 89 9.91 -3.58 13.26
C TRP A 89 8.76 -2.63 13.60
N SER A 90 9.08 -1.34 13.78
CA SER A 90 8.08 -0.29 13.92
C SER A 90 8.51 0.94 13.10
N GLY A 91 7.55 1.57 12.46
CA GLY A 91 7.79 2.76 11.67
C GLY A 91 6.54 3.23 10.96
N THR A 92 6.69 4.33 10.23
CA THR A 92 5.58 4.92 9.48
C THR A 92 5.31 4.10 8.23
N VAL A 93 4.04 3.75 8.04
CA VAL A 93 3.56 3.03 6.87
C VAL A 93 2.39 3.77 6.22
N GLN A 94 2.13 3.45 4.96
CA GLN A 94 0.86 3.79 4.33
C GLN A 94 0.37 2.59 3.51
N TYR A 95 -0.92 2.27 3.67
CA TYR A 95 -1.57 1.22 2.91
C TYR A 95 -2.21 1.79 1.65
N PHE A 96 -2.06 1.03 0.57
CA PHE A 96 -2.65 1.24 -0.74
C PHE A 96 -3.51 0.03 -1.08
N GLU A 97 -4.40 0.14 -2.08
CA GLU A 97 -5.26 -0.99 -2.47
C GLU A 97 -4.46 -2.30 -2.67
N ARG A 98 -3.28 -2.23 -3.29
CA ARG A 98 -2.49 -3.42 -3.68
C ARG A 98 -1.24 -3.67 -2.84
N ARG A 99 -0.80 -2.70 -2.03
CA ARG A 99 0.50 -2.75 -1.32
C ARG A 99 0.50 -1.98 -0.01
N ARG A 100 1.50 -2.24 0.83
CA ARG A 100 1.90 -1.39 1.96
C ARG A 100 3.29 -0.83 1.66
N MET A 101 3.47 0.47 1.82
CA MET A 101 4.79 1.11 1.83
C MET A 101 5.25 1.34 3.26
N GLU A 102 6.52 1.10 3.52
CA GLU A 102 7.18 1.20 4.82
C GLU A 102 8.33 2.21 4.70
N HIS A 103 8.39 3.20 5.59
CA HIS A 103 9.43 4.22 5.59
C HIS A 103 10.59 3.82 6.50
N HIS A 104 11.76 3.66 5.89
CA HIS A 104 13.04 3.28 6.49
C HIS A 104 14.07 4.41 6.31
N PRO A 105 13.98 5.51 7.06
CA PRO A 105 14.87 6.67 6.91
C PRO A 105 16.36 6.34 7.14
N GLU A 106 16.67 5.21 7.76
CA GLU A 106 18.03 4.68 7.93
C GLU A 106 18.70 4.26 6.62
N ASN A 107 17.92 4.02 5.56
CA ASN A 107 18.42 3.60 4.25
C ASN A 107 18.60 4.78 3.29
N GLN A 108 19.53 4.64 2.35
CA GLN A 108 19.69 5.60 1.24
C GLN A 108 18.55 5.45 0.21
N PRO A 109 18.08 6.54 -0.44
CA PRO A 109 17.15 6.43 -1.56
C PRO A 109 17.60 5.51 -2.70
N PRO A 110 16.68 4.74 -3.32
CA PRO A 110 15.23 4.67 -3.04
C PRO A 110 14.85 3.66 -1.93
N TYR A 111 15.81 3.00 -1.28
CA TYR A 111 15.57 1.93 -0.29
C TYR A 111 15.06 2.43 1.07
N HIS A 112 14.90 3.75 1.22
CA HIS A 112 14.16 4.32 2.34
C HIS A 112 12.65 4.08 2.23
N ILE A 113 12.13 3.63 1.09
CA ILE A 113 10.78 3.09 0.97
C ILE A 113 10.87 1.62 0.60
N LEU A 114 10.37 0.76 1.48
CA LEU A 114 10.26 -0.67 1.24
C LEU A 114 8.79 -1.05 1.04
N LEU A 115 8.56 -2.17 0.34
CA LEU A 115 7.22 -2.74 0.18
C LEU A 115 7.05 -3.89 1.17
N GLY A 116 5.98 -3.81 1.97
CA GLY A 116 5.65 -4.86 2.93
C GLY A 116 5.40 -6.20 2.25
N LEU A 117 5.83 -7.28 2.91
CA LEU A 117 5.66 -8.67 2.43
C LEU A 117 4.22 -9.16 2.63
N LEU A 118 3.30 -8.63 1.84
CA LEU A 118 1.87 -8.93 2.01
C LEU A 118 1.48 -10.35 1.53
N GLY A 119 2.24 -10.93 0.59
CA GLY A 119 1.95 -12.27 0.05
C GLY A 119 2.00 -13.38 1.11
N ASN A 120 3.00 -13.32 2.01
CA ASN A 120 3.19 -14.32 3.05
C ASN A 120 2.13 -14.23 4.16
N ARG A 121 1.64 -13.03 4.48
CA ARG A 121 0.60 -12.86 5.51
C ARG A 121 -0.77 -13.33 5.03
N VAL A 122 -1.12 -13.12 3.76
CA VAL A 122 -2.41 -13.61 3.20
C VAL A 122 -2.43 -15.13 3.04
N TRP A 123 -1.29 -15.77 2.74
CA TRP A 123 -1.20 -17.23 2.53
C TRP A 123 -1.40 -18.07 3.81
N HIS A 124 -1.00 -17.58 4.98
CA HIS A 124 -1.15 -18.32 6.25
C HIS A 124 -2.50 -18.10 6.96
N GLY A 125 -3.43 -17.35 6.34
CA GLY A 125 -4.75 -17.04 6.89
C GLY A 125 -5.92 -17.79 6.25
N GLU A 126 -5.66 -18.81 5.42
CA GLU A 126 -6.67 -19.74 4.87
C GLU A 126 -6.67 -21.09 5.61
#